data_AF-A0A1U7SWE3-F1
#
_entry.id   AF-A0A1U7SWE3-F1
#
_cell.length_a   1.000
_cell.length_b   1.000
_cell.length_c   1.000
_cell.angle_alpha   90.00
_cell.angle_beta   90.00
_cell.angle_gamma   90.00
#
_symmetry.space_group_name_H-M   'P 1'
#
loop_
_entity.id
_entity.type
_entity.pdbx_description
1 polymer ?
#
loop_
_entity_poly.entity_id
_entity_poly.type
_entity_poly.pdbx_seq_one_letter_code
_entity_poly.pdbx_strand_id
1 'polypeptide(L)'
;YYLLFQYKYQINIDGTVAAYRLPYLLAGNSVVLKQDSIYYEHFYNELQPWKHYIPFKSDLSDLLEKLQWAKDHDEEVKNIAESGQEFARNNLMGDHIFCYYFKLFQAYAILQVSEPKIRDGMEKVQQPDDDLFPCSCHRRKAKDEL
;
A
#
# COMPACT_ATOMS: atom_id res chain seq x y z
N TYR A 1 -21.99 7.64 4.15
CA TYR A 1 -20.87 6.93 3.50
C TYR A 1 -19.50 7.08 4.17
N TYR A 2 -19.36 7.74 5.35
CA TYR A 2 -18.08 7.81 6.10
C TYR A 2 -18.23 7.33 7.56
N LEU A 3 -18.78 6.11 7.77
CA LEU A 3 -18.86 5.52 9.11
C LEU A 3 -17.52 4.89 9.54
N LEU A 4 -16.64 4.56 8.59
CA LEU A 4 -15.40 3.83 8.84
C LEU A 4 -14.48 4.58 9.83
N PHE A 5 -14.22 5.86 9.58
CA PHE A 5 -13.32 6.69 10.41
C PHE A 5 -13.95 7.19 11.72
N GLN A 6 -15.14 6.72 12.09
CA GLN A 6 -15.76 7.04 13.38
C GLN A 6 -15.35 6.06 14.48
N TYR A 7 -14.67 4.96 14.13
CA TYR A 7 -14.22 3.95 15.07
C TYR A 7 -12.71 4.04 15.31
N LYS A 8 -12.30 4.00 16.59
CA LYS A 8 -10.90 4.09 16.99
C LYS A 8 -10.06 2.88 16.54
N TYR A 9 -10.66 1.70 16.46
CA TYR A 9 -9.99 0.43 16.17
C TYR A 9 -10.48 -0.14 14.84
N GLN A 10 -9.58 -0.34 13.89
CA GLN A 10 -9.87 -0.88 12.55
C GLN A 10 -9.24 -2.26 12.39
N ILE A 11 -10.05 -3.29 12.20
CA ILE A 11 -9.55 -4.66 12.02
C ILE A 11 -9.27 -4.91 10.54
N ASN A 12 -8.01 -5.22 10.19
CA ASN A 12 -7.56 -5.65 8.88
C ASN A 12 -7.28 -7.16 8.85
N ILE A 13 -8.17 -7.90 8.20
CA ILE A 13 -8.12 -9.36 7.99
C ILE A 13 -8.00 -9.61 6.50
N ASP A 14 -7.15 -10.55 6.10
CA ASP A 14 -6.98 -10.85 4.68
C ASP A 14 -8.17 -11.64 4.13
N GLY A 15 -8.38 -11.53 2.81
CA GLY A 15 -9.43 -12.25 2.10
C GLY A 15 -8.83 -13.42 1.33
N THR A 16 -9.14 -13.51 0.04
CA THR A 16 -8.45 -14.42 -0.89
C THR A 16 -6.96 -14.11 -1.02
N VAL A 17 -6.59 -12.84 -0.82
CA VAL A 17 -5.23 -12.30 -0.84
C VAL A 17 -5.13 -11.16 0.19
N ALA A 18 -4.00 -10.46 0.20
CA ALA A 18 -3.78 -9.27 1.02
C ALA A 18 -4.95 -8.27 0.89
N ALA A 19 -5.38 -7.71 2.01
CA ALA A 19 -6.52 -6.80 2.03
C ALA A 19 -6.17 -5.41 1.47
N TYR A 20 -6.68 -5.10 0.27
CA TYR A 20 -6.55 -3.80 -0.44
C TYR A 20 -6.98 -2.56 0.36
N ARG A 21 -7.68 -2.74 1.49
CA ARG A 21 -8.12 -1.67 2.39
C ARG A 21 -7.03 -1.17 3.32
N LEU A 22 -5.96 -1.94 3.56
CA LEU A 22 -4.91 -1.56 4.50
C LEU A 22 -4.32 -0.15 4.27
N PRO A 23 -3.95 0.28 3.04
CA PRO A 23 -3.39 1.62 2.84
C PRO A 23 -4.38 2.73 3.22
N TYR A 24 -5.67 2.54 2.96
CA TYR A 24 -6.72 3.49 3.32
C TYR A 24 -6.99 3.52 4.83
N LEU A 25 -6.90 2.37 5.50
CA LEU A 25 -7.03 2.28 6.96
C LEU A 25 -5.84 2.98 7.65
N LEU A 26 -4.62 2.76 7.17
CA LEU A 26 -3.42 3.42 7.68
C LEU A 26 -3.47 4.94 7.50
N ALA A 27 -3.95 5.43 6.36
CA ALA A 27 -4.08 6.87 6.10
C ALA A 27 -5.13 7.57 7.02
N GLY A 28 -6.01 6.81 7.65
CA GLY A 28 -7.02 7.31 8.60
C GLY A 28 -6.42 7.79 9.92
N ASN A 29 -7.30 8.23 10.84
CA ASN A 29 -6.93 8.66 12.20
C ASN A 29 -7.12 7.54 13.26
N SER A 30 -7.34 6.31 12.81
CA SER A 30 -7.68 5.18 13.67
C SER A 30 -6.52 4.19 13.73
N VAL A 31 -6.36 3.49 14.85
CA VAL A 31 -5.35 2.43 14.93
C VAL A 31 -5.81 1.22 14.11
N VAL A 32 -4.88 0.64 13.35
CA VAL A 32 -5.12 -0.58 12.60
C VAL A 32 -4.64 -1.77 13.42
N LEU A 33 -5.52 -2.76 13.60
CA LEU A 33 -5.15 -4.10 14.03
C LEU A 33 -4.98 -4.94 12.77
N LYS A 34 -3.81 -5.51 12.52
CA LYS A 34 -3.52 -6.29 11.31
C LYS A 34 -3.26 -7.74 11.66
N GLN A 35 -3.95 -8.63 10.95
CA GLN A 35 -3.72 -10.07 11.01
C GLN A 35 -2.30 -10.41 10.54
N ASP A 36 -1.64 -11.31 11.26
CA ASP A 36 -0.44 -11.99 10.80
C ASP A 36 -0.80 -12.96 9.68
N SER A 37 -0.11 -12.85 8.54
CA SER A 37 -0.53 -13.48 7.30
C SER A 37 0.65 -13.63 6.34
N ILE A 38 0.58 -14.67 5.52
CA ILE A 38 1.53 -14.92 4.43
C ILE A 38 1.32 -13.96 3.25
N TYR A 39 0.14 -13.34 3.15
CA TYR A 39 -0.15 -12.42 2.06
C TYR A 39 0.51 -11.06 2.32
N TYR A 40 1.10 -10.51 1.27
CA TYR A 40 1.80 -9.23 1.33
C TYR A 40 1.53 -8.38 0.10
N GLU A 41 1.62 -7.07 0.28
CA GLU A 41 1.73 -6.09 -0.79
C GLU A 41 3.15 -5.49 -0.78
N HIS A 42 3.52 -4.77 -1.83
CA HIS A 42 4.88 -4.27 -2.05
C HIS A 42 5.45 -3.45 -0.87
N PHE A 43 4.61 -2.75 -0.10
CA PHE A 43 5.02 -1.91 1.03
C PHE A 43 4.98 -2.61 2.40
N TYR A 44 4.48 -3.85 2.48
CA TYR A 44 4.30 -4.52 3.78
C TYR A 44 5.63 -4.74 4.51
N ASN A 45 6.73 -4.94 3.77
CA ASN A 45 8.06 -5.13 4.34
C ASN A 45 8.59 -3.89 5.07
N GLU A 46 8.04 -2.71 4.77
CA GLU A 46 8.39 -1.45 5.43
C GLU A 46 7.47 -1.16 6.63
N LEU A 47 6.39 -1.94 6.80
CA LEU A 47 5.51 -1.84 7.94
C LEU A 47 6.07 -2.57 9.17
N GLN A 48 6.14 -1.87 10.30
CA GLN A 48 6.66 -2.40 11.55
C GLN A 48 5.51 -2.65 12.54
N PRO A 49 5.36 -3.90 13.05
CA PRO A 49 4.38 -4.19 14.09
C PRO A 49 4.69 -3.38 15.36
N TRP A 50 3.66 -2.98 16.09
CA TRP A 50 3.71 -2.11 17.28
C TRP A 50 4.26 -0.69 17.04
N LYS A 51 4.57 -0.35 15.79
CA LYS A 51 4.91 1.02 15.37
C LYS A 51 3.85 1.58 14.43
N HIS A 52 3.51 0.86 13.36
CA HIS A 52 2.53 1.33 12.37
C HIS A 52 1.15 0.69 12.55
N TYR A 53 1.06 -0.45 13.26
CA TYR A 53 -0.17 -1.19 13.49
C TYR A 53 -0.02 -2.16 14.69
N ILE A 54 -1.13 -2.68 15.21
CA ILE A 54 -1.15 -3.71 16.25
C ILE A 54 -1.30 -5.09 15.61
N PRO A 55 -0.31 -6.00 15.71
CA PRO A 55 -0.42 -7.34 15.15
C PRO A 55 -1.33 -8.25 16.00
N PHE A 56 -2.06 -9.15 15.34
CA PHE A 56 -2.75 -10.28 15.98
C PHE A 56 -2.59 -11.55 15.14
N LYS A 57 -2.75 -12.73 15.75
CA LYS A 57 -2.51 -14.04 15.14
C LYS A 57 -3.46 -14.34 13.99
N SER A 58 -2.98 -15.15 13.05
CA SER A 58 -3.74 -15.62 11.89
C SER A 58 -5.03 -16.37 12.27
N ASP A 59 -5.04 -17.09 13.38
CA ASP A 59 -6.18 -17.86 13.91
C ASP A 59 -7.14 -17.04 14.78
N LEU A 60 -6.92 -15.72 14.90
CA LEU A 60 -7.71 -14.78 15.70
C LEU A 60 -7.70 -15.05 17.21
N SER A 61 -6.88 -16.00 17.69
CA SER A 61 -6.91 -16.46 19.09
C SER A 61 -6.57 -15.38 20.12
N ASP A 62 -5.79 -14.37 19.73
CA ASP A 62 -5.39 -13.24 20.58
C ASP A 62 -6.08 -11.91 20.21
N LEU A 63 -7.02 -11.90 19.25
CA LEU A 63 -7.65 -10.65 18.78
C LEU A 63 -8.33 -9.88 19.92
N LEU A 64 -9.10 -10.58 20.77
CA LEU A 64 -9.79 -9.95 21.90
C LEU A 64 -8.80 -9.42 22.95
N GLU A 65 -7.70 -10.14 23.17
CA GLU A 65 -6.61 -9.71 24.05
C GLU A 65 -5.96 -8.42 23.52
N LYS A 66 -5.63 -8.36 22.22
CA LYS A 66 -5.08 -7.16 21.58
C LYS A 66 -6.03 -5.97 21.64
N LEU A 67 -7.33 -6.20 21.45
CA LEU A 67 -8.35 -5.17 21.59
C LEU A 67 -8.45 -4.66 23.03
N GLN A 68 -8.37 -5.54 24.03
CA GLN A 68 -8.39 -5.13 25.43
C GLN A 68 -7.14 -4.32 25.77
N TRP A 69 -5.96 -4.80 25.38
CA TRP A 69 -4.72 -4.03 25.52
C TRP A 69 -4.83 -2.63 24.91
N ALA A 70 -5.40 -2.52 23.70
CA ALA A 70 -5.57 -1.25 23.01
C ALA A 70 -6.61 -0.31 23.67
N LYS A 71 -7.51 -0.82 24.52
CA LYS A 71 -8.40 0.00 25.35
C LYS A 71 -7.70 0.51 26.60
N ASP A 72 -6.77 -0.27 27.14
CA ASP A 72 -6.05 0.03 28.38
C ASP A 72 -4.83 0.94 28.15
N HIS A 73 -4.38 1.11 26.90
CA HIS A 73 -3.16 1.84 26.50
C HIS A 73 -3.45 2.95 25.47
N ASP A 74 -4.30 3.91 25.85
CA ASP A 74 -4.88 4.90 24.93
C ASP A 74 -3.82 5.77 24.22
N GLU A 75 -2.80 6.21 24.97
CA GLU A 75 -1.70 7.04 24.47
C GLU A 75 -0.77 6.26 23.53
N GLU A 76 -0.42 5.02 23.87
CA GLU A 76 0.38 4.18 22.95
C GLU A 76 -0.38 3.90 21.66
N VAL A 77 -1.68 3.64 21.75
CA VAL A 77 -2.53 3.44 20.57
C VAL A 77 -2.56 4.67 19.68
N LYS A 78 -2.63 5.86 20.26
CA LYS A 78 -2.58 7.11 19.52
C LYS A 78 -1.26 7.26 18.78
N ASN A 79 -0.13 7.01 19.45
CA ASN A 79 1.20 7.06 18.82
C ASN A 79 1.33 6.05 17.66
N ILE A 80 0.80 4.84 17.82
CA ILE A 80 0.79 3.83 16.75
C ILE A 80 -0.06 4.28 15.56
N ALA A 81 -1.26 4.84 15.82
CA ALA A 81 -2.14 5.35 14.77
C ALA A 81 -1.49 6.50 13.99
N GLU A 82 -0.89 7.46 14.69
CA GLU A 82 -0.19 8.60 14.08
C GLU A 82 1.01 8.14 13.24
N SER A 83 1.80 7.19 13.74
CA SER A 83 2.94 6.65 13.00
C SER A 83 2.51 5.84 11.77
N GLY A 84 1.43 5.06 11.85
CA GLY A 84 0.85 4.38 10.69
C GLY A 84 0.32 5.34 9.64
N GLN A 85 -0.30 6.44 10.07
CA GLN A 85 -0.77 7.51 9.19
C GLN A 85 0.38 8.25 8.52
N GLU A 86 1.42 8.59 9.27
CA GLU A 86 2.62 9.22 8.73
C GLU A 86 3.29 8.32 7.68
N PHE A 87 3.39 7.01 7.96
CA PHE A 87 3.91 6.04 6.98
C PHE A 87 3.09 6.08 5.68
N ALA A 88 1.76 6.04 5.76
CA ALA A 88 0.90 6.06 4.58
C ALA A 88 1.06 7.36 3.78
N ARG A 89 1.10 8.52 4.45
CA ARG A 89 1.29 9.83 3.80
C ARG A 89 2.64 9.97 3.12
N ASN A 90 3.69 9.41 3.70
CA ASN A 90 5.06 9.59 3.22
C ASN A 90 5.51 8.51 2.23
N ASN A 91 4.76 7.41 2.07
CA ASN A 91 5.20 6.27 1.25
C ASN A 91 4.11 5.68 0.34
N LEU A 92 2.83 5.96 0.57
CA LEU A 92 1.71 5.33 -0.15
C LEU A 92 0.85 6.30 -0.95
N MET A 93 1.30 7.56 -1.13
CA MET A 93 0.65 8.50 -2.05
C MET A 93 0.95 8.13 -3.51
N GLY A 94 0.12 8.63 -4.42
CA GLY A 94 0.15 8.19 -5.82
C GLY A 94 1.52 8.34 -6.48
N ASP A 95 2.24 9.43 -6.21
CA ASP A 95 3.60 9.67 -6.66
C ASP A 95 4.61 8.63 -6.16
N HIS A 96 4.51 8.20 -4.89
CA HIS A 96 5.34 7.12 -4.35
C HIS A 96 5.04 5.78 -5.03
N ILE A 97 3.76 5.48 -5.28
CA ILE A 97 3.34 4.26 -5.99
C ILE A 97 3.87 4.26 -7.44
N PHE A 98 3.75 5.39 -8.16
CA PHE A 98 4.32 5.53 -9.50
C PHE A 98 5.85 5.39 -9.49
N CYS A 99 6.52 5.97 -8.50
CA CYS A 99 7.97 5.85 -8.34
C CYS A 99 8.40 4.39 -8.12
N TYR A 100 7.66 3.63 -7.31
CA TYR A 100 7.88 2.20 -7.12
C TYR A 100 7.77 1.44 -8.45
N TYR A 101 6.68 1.62 -9.20
CA TYR A 101 6.49 0.95 -10.49
C TYR A 101 7.57 1.33 -11.51
N PHE A 102 7.95 2.61 -11.57
CA PHE A 102 9.01 3.07 -12.46
C PHE A 102 10.34 2.35 -12.17
N LYS A 103 10.75 2.31 -10.89
CA LYS A 103 11.97 1.61 -10.46
C LYS A 103 11.87 0.10 -10.69
N LEU A 104 10.72 -0.50 -10.40
CA LEU A 104 10.45 -1.92 -10.61
C LEU A 104 10.66 -2.30 -12.08
N PHE A 105 10.02 -1.58 -13.01
CA PHE A 105 10.14 -1.87 -14.43
C PHE A 105 11.54 -1.58 -14.97
N GLN A 106 12.23 -0.54 -14.47
CA GLN A 106 13.62 -0.28 -14.83
C GLN A 106 14.54 -1.43 -14.41
N ALA A 107 14.41 -1.91 -13.17
CA ALA A 107 15.19 -3.04 -12.67
C ALA A 107 14.85 -4.34 -13.42
N TYR A 108 13.56 -4.57 -13.70
CA TYR A 108 13.10 -5.73 -14.46
C TYR A 108 13.65 -5.75 -15.90
N ALA A 109 13.68 -4.59 -16.57
CA ALA A 109 14.19 -4.47 -17.94
C ALA A 109 15.67 -4.89 -18.05
N ILE A 110 16.49 -4.60 -17.04
CA ILE A 110 17.92 -4.99 -17.00
C ILE A 110 18.09 -6.52 -16.93
N LEU A 111 17.09 -7.25 -16.42
CA LEU A 111 17.13 -8.70 -16.31
C LEU A 111 16.68 -9.42 -17.59
N GLN A 112 16.22 -8.70 -18.61
CA GLN A 112 15.81 -9.30 -19.88
C GLN A 112 17.02 -9.80 -20.67
N VAL A 113 16.92 -11.05 -21.14
CA VAL A 113 18.00 -11.70 -21.91
C VAL A 113 17.86 -11.44 -23.41
N SER A 114 16.68 -11.07 -23.88
CA SER A 114 16.37 -10.81 -25.29
C SER A 114 15.60 -9.51 -25.45
N GLU A 115 15.68 -8.94 -26.65
CA GLU A 115 14.88 -7.77 -27.01
C GLU A 115 13.40 -8.14 -27.13
N PRO A 116 12.49 -7.37 -26.50
CA PRO A 116 11.05 -7.51 -26.69
C PRO A 116 10.66 -7.39 -28.17
N LYS A 117 9.70 -8.22 -28.60
CA LYS A 117 9.12 -8.16 -29.94
C LYS A 117 7.61 -8.07 -29.86
N ILE A 118 7.02 -7.20 -30.67
CA ILE A 118 5.56 -7.18 -30.87
C ILE A 118 5.13 -8.52 -31.46
N ARG A 119 4.04 -9.07 -30.92
CA ARG A 119 3.42 -10.30 -31.42
C ARG A 119 2.09 -9.98 -32.09
N ASP A 120 1.72 -10.83 -33.05
CA ASP A 120 0.42 -10.74 -33.71
C ASP A 120 -0.72 -10.76 -32.67
N GLY A 121 -1.65 -9.81 -32.81
CA GLY A 121 -2.78 -9.62 -31.90
C GLY A 121 -2.52 -8.70 -30.70
N MET A 122 -1.31 -8.14 -30.54
CA MET A 122 -1.09 -7.06 -29.58
C MET A 122 -1.67 -5.74 -30.09
N GLU A 123 -2.41 -5.04 -29.24
CA GLU A 123 -2.97 -3.71 -29.52
C GLU A 123 -2.20 -2.62 -28.76
N LYS A 124 -1.97 -1.47 -29.41
CA LYS A 124 -1.30 -0.33 -28.78
C LYS A 124 -2.24 0.35 -27.79
N VAL A 125 -1.85 0.38 -26.51
CA VAL A 125 -2.54 1.16 -25.47
C VAL A 125 -2.22 2.64 -25.64
N GLN A 126 -3.22 3.44 -26.03
CA GLN A 126 -3.08 4.89 -26.17
C GLN A 126 -2.85 5.53 -24.80
N GLN A 127 -1.84 6.40 -24.70
CA GLN A 127 -1.59 7.15 -23.47
C GLN A 127 -2.52 8.38 -23.43
N PRO A 128 -3.16 8.66 -22.29
CA PRO A 128 -3.99 9.86 -22.15
C PRO A 128 -3.14 11.13 -22.20
N ASP A 129 -3.78 12.24 -22.59
CA ASP A 129 -3.18 13.57 -22.51
C ASP A 129 -3.02 14.00 -21.04
N ASP A 130 -1.98 14.79 -20.75
CA ASP A 130 -1.60 15.21 -19.39
C ASP A 130 -2.55 16.30 -18.81
N ASP A 131 -3.69 16.57 -19.45
CA ASP A 131 -4.58 17.68 -19.12
C ASP A 131 -5.16 17.59 -17.70
N LEU A 132 -5.42 16.37 -17.21
CA LEU A 132 -5.97 16.14 -15.87
C LEU A 132 -4.90 16.12 -14.77
N PHE A 133 -3.66 15.78 -15.11
CA PHE A 133 -2.54 15.63 -14.18
C PHE A 133 -1.24 16.08 -14.86
N PRO A 134 -0.97 17.40 -14.91
CA PRO A 134 0.15 17.94 -15.67
C PRO A 134 1.49 17.41 -15.12
N CYS A 135 2.19 16.58 -15.90
CA CYS A 135 3.56 16.21 -15.55
C CYS A 135 4.49 17.39 -15.80
N SER A 136 5.18 17.85 -14.76
CA SER A 136 6.28 18.81 -14.89
C SER A 136 7.57 18.17 -15.44
N CYS A 137 7.56 16.85 -15.64
CA CYS A 137 8.65 16.11 -16.23
C CYS A 137 8.72 16.36 -17.74
N HIS A 138 9.91 16.64 -18.28
CA HIS A 138 10.11 16.58 -19.72
C HIS A 138 9.93 15.13 -20.16
N ARG A 139 8.81 14.83 -20.86
CA ARG A 139 8.70 13.61 -21.67
C ARG A 139 9.87 13.63 -22.67
N ARG A 140 10.97 12.96 -22.34
CA ARG A 140 11.99 12.63 -23.35
C ARG A 140 11.25 11.87 -24.44
N LYS A 141 11.49 12.18 -25.72
CA LYS A 141 10.92 11.41 -26.83
C LYS A 141 11.07 9.94 -26.47
N ALA A 142 9.94 9.26 -26.26
CA ALA A 142 9.93 7.82 -26.08
C ALA A 142 10.73 7.26 -27.27
N LYS A 143 11.70 6.38 -26.99
CA LYS A 143 12.06 5.44 -28.05
C LYS A 143 10.75 4.79 -28.45
N ASP A 144 10.43 4.83 -29.74
CA ASP A 144 9.33 4.05 -30.26
C ASP A 144 9.77 2.60 -30.04
N GLU A 145 9.32 2.02 -28.93
CA GLU A 145 9.49 0.59 -28.64
C GLU A 145 8.32 -0.21 -29.22
N LEU A 146 7.64 0.39 -30.21
CA LEU A 146 6.85 -0.34 -31.20
C LEU A 146 7.76 -0.79 -32.35
#